data_AF-A0A0B2PZ76-F1
#
_entry.id   AF-A0A0B2PZ76-F1
#
_cell.length_a   1.000
_cell.length_b   1.000
_cell.length_c   1.000
_cell.angle_alpha   90.00
_cell.angle_beta   90.00
_cell.angle_gamma   90.00
#
_symmetry.space_group_name_H-M   'P 1'
#
loop_
_entity.id
_entity.type
_entity.pdbx_description
1 polymer ?
#
loop_
_entity_poly.entity_id
_entity_poly.type
_entity_poly.pdbx_seq_one_letter_code
_entity_poly.pdbx_strand_id
1 'polypeptide(L)'
;MAPHISRDRASIFVLLASLVLPFILLDYSSSVLFASAKSPESKDADLLEFALNLEYLEAEFFLFGALGHGLDVVAPNLTGGGPLPIGAKKVELDDLTNDVILQFAFQEVGHLRAIKSKVTGFPRPLLDLSSKSFAKLMDNAFGKPLVPPFDPYANSLNFIIASYVIPYVGLTGYVGANRLLQSATSREVKPPNQLI
;
A
#
# COMPACT_ATOMS: atom_id res chain seq x y z
N MET A 1 -50.05 56.45 -30.32
CA MET A 1 -49.19 56.38 -31.52
C MET A 1 -48.15 55.30 -31.25
N ALA A 2 -48.38 54.06 -31.70
CA ALA A 2 -47.49 52.93 -31.41
C ALA A 2 -46.38 52.86 -32.47
N PRO A 3 -45.10 52.66 -32.09
CA PRO A 3 -44.03 52.57 -33.07
C PRO A 3 -44.09 51.21 -33.79
N HIS A 4 -44.19 51.25 -35.11
CA HIS A 4 -44.14 50.09 -35.98
C HIS A 4 -42.68 49.62 -36.12
N ILE A 5 -42.32 48.54 -35.42
CA ILE A 5 -40.98 47.94 -35.51
C ILE A 5 -41.00 46.93 -36.67
N SER A 6 -40.19 47.17 -37.71
CA SER A 6 -40.10 46.26 -38.85
C SER A 6 -39.42 44.94 -38.48
N ARG A 7 -39.87 43.84 -39.13
CA ARG A 7 -39.44 42.45 -38.89
C ARG A 7 -37.93 42.21 -39.09
N ASP A 8 -37.27 43.08 -39.86
CA ASP A 8 -35.83 43.00 -40.12
C ASP A 8 -34.98 43.48 -38.93
N ARG A 9 -35.51 44.40 -38.10
CA ARG A 9 -34.80 44.86 -36.90
C ARG A 9 -34.80 43.83 -35.77
N ALA A 10 -35.85 43.03 -35.64
CA ALA A 10 -35.90 41.96 -34.64
C ALA A 10 -34.88 40.84 -34.91
N SER A 11 -34.58 40.54 -36.19
CA SER A 11 -33.62 39.49 -36.57
C SER A 11 -32.16 39.88 -36.31
N ILE A 12 -31.83 41.17 -36.42
CA ILE A 12 -30.45 41.67 -36.18
C ILE A 12 -30.13 41.65 -34.67
N PHE A 13 -31.09 41.97 -33.81
CA PHE A 13 -30.89 41.91 -32.35
C PHE A 13 -30.72 40.49 -31.82
N VAL A 14 -31.38 39.49 -32.42
CA VAL A 14 -31.24 38.07 -32.04
C VAL A 14 -29.89 37.49 -32.50
N LEU A 15 -29.38 37.90 -33.67
CA LEU A 15 -28.06 37.49 -34.18
C LEU A 15 -26.90 38.18 -33.45
N LEU A 16 -27.04 39.43 -33.02
CA LEU A 16 -26.02 40.12 -32.21
C LEU A 16 -25.97 39.60 -30.77
N ALA A 17 -27.11 39.20 -30.19
CA ALA A 17 -27.13 38.61 -28.85
C ALA A 17 -26.47 37.20 -28.80
N SER A 18 -26.57 36.40 -29.87
CA SER A 18 -25.96 35.06 -29.90
C SER A 18 -24.44 35.08 -30.13
N LEU A 19 -23.91 36.16 -30.73
CA LEU A 19 -22.47 36.29 -31.00
C LEU A 19 -21.66 36.88 -29.83
N VAL A 20 -22.31 37.57 -28.88
CA VAL A 20 -21.64 38.25 -27.76
C VAL A 20 -21.64 37.41 -26.47
N LEU A 21 -22.64 36.53 -26.29
CA LEU A 21 -22.68 35.61 -25.14
C LEU A 21 -21.45 34.69 -24.96
N PRO A 22 -20.72 34.24 -26.01
CA PRO A 22 -19.53 33.42 -25.82
C PRO A 22 -18.30 34.22 -25.36
N PHE A 23 -18.26 35.53 -25.60
CA PHE A 23 -17.10 36.37 -25.26
C PHE A 23 -17.14 36.88 -23.81
N ILE A 24 -18.32 37.04 -23.22
CA ILE A 24 -18.46 37.43 -21.80
C ILE A 24 -18.08 36.28 -20.85
N LEU A 25 -18.13 35.03 -21.34
CA LEU A 25 -17.71 33.84 -20.58
C LEU A 25 -16.18 33.57 -20.64
N LEU A 26 -15.42 34.28 -21.48
CA LEU A 26 -13.97 34.08 -21.63
C LEU A 26 -13.13 34.93 -20.66
N ASP A 27 -13.71 35.97 -20.04
CA ASP A 27 -12.99 36.90 -19.16
C ASP A 27 -13.10 36.58 -17.66
N TYR A 28 -13.70 35.45 -17.29
CA TYR A 28 -13.52 34.92 -15.94
C TYR A 28 -12.16 34.19 -15.88
N SER A 29 -11.10 35.01 -15.85
CA SER A 29 -9.76 34.58 -15.46
C SER A 29 -9.81 34.09 -14.02
N SER A 30 -10.25 32.85 -13.84
CA SER A 30 -9.92 32.08 -12.67
C SER A 30 -8.41 31.93 -12.70
N SER A 31 -7.73 32.63 -11.80
CA SER A 31 -6.42 32.23 -11.33
C SER A 31 -6.57 30.81 -10.79
N VAL A 32 -6.37 29.82 -11.66
CA VAL A 32 -6.25 28.42 -11.27
C VAL A 32 -4.95 28.37 -10.48
N LEU A 33 -5.07 28.52 -9.17
CA LEU A 33 -4.15 27.89 -8.25
C LEU A 33 -4.13 26.42 -8.68
N PHE A 34 -3.07 26.01 -9.35
CA PHE A 34 -2.69 24.61 -9.43
C PHE A 34 -2.31 24.18 -8.01
N ALA A 35 -3.31 24.07 -7.14
CA ALA A 35 -3.26 23.05 -6.13
C ALA A 35 -3.11 21.76 -6.95
N SER A 36 -1.95 21.14 -6.85
CA SER A 36 -1.76 19.76 -7.28
C SER A 36 -2.70 18.91 -6.42
N ALA A 37 -3.98 18.92 -6.76
CA ALA A 37 -4.93 17.95 -6.27
C ALA A 37 -4.36 16.61 -6.71
N LYS A 38 -3.87 15.83 -5.75
CA LYS A 38 -3.52 14.43 -5.96
C LYS A 38 -4.71 13.83 -6.71
N SER A 39 -4.52 13.50 -7.99
CA SER A 39 -5.49 12.70 -8.74
C SER A 39 -5.94 11.59 -7.81
N PRO A 40 -7.25 11.25 -7.73
CA PRO A 40 -7.65 10.03 -7.05
C PRO A 40 -6.71 8.93 -7.55
N GLU A 41 -5.95 8.34 -6.62
CA GLU A 41 -5.09 7.23 -6.97
C GLU A 41 -5.99 6.17 -7.61
N SER A 42 -5.48 5.53 -8.67
CA SER A 42 -6.30 4.53 -9.34
C SER A 42 -6.66 3.44 -8.33
N LYS A 43 -7.80 2.77 -8.52
CA LYS A 43 -8.18 1.62 -7.67
C LYS A 43 -7.04 0.58 -7.57
N ASP A 44 -6.23 0.45 -8.60
CA ASP A 44 -5.04 -0.40 -8.58
C ASP A 44 -3.93 0.13 -7.67
N ALA A 45 -3.72 1.45 -7.63
CA ALA A 45 -2.79 2.07 -6.70
C ALA A 45 -3.21 1.83 -5.24
N ASP A 46 -4.50 1.97 -4.92
CA ASP A 46 -5.01 1.65 -3.56
C ASP A 46 -4.70 0.20 -3.16
N LEU A 47 -4.85 -0.74 -4.10
CA LEU A 47 -4.59 -2.16 -3.85
C LEU A 47 -3.09 -2.45 -3.70
N LEU A 48 -2.24 -1.78 -4.47
CA LEU A 48 -0.78 -1.86 -4.34
C LEU A 48 -0.29 -1.20 -3.04
N GLU A 49 -0.91 -0.11 -2.60
CA GLU A 49 -0.60 0.51 -1.31
C GLU A 49 -1.07 -0.34 -0.12
N PHE A 50 -2.20 -1.04 -0.25
CA PHE A 50 -2.59 -2.04 0.74
C PHE A 50 -1.53 -3.15 0.82
N ALA A 51 -1.12 -3.72 -0.32
CA ALA A 51 -0.06 -4.72 -0.38
C ALA A 51 1.24 -4.21 0.25
N LEU A 52 1.62 -2.95 0.00
CA LEU A 52 2.83 -2.35 0.55
C LEU A 52 2.92 -2.43 2.09
N ASN A 53 1.79 -2.39 2.82
CA ASN A 53 1.78 -2.58 4.27
C ASN A 53 2.22 -3.99 4.68
N LEU A 54 1.77 -5.00 3.94
CA LEU A 54 2.08 -6.40 4.20
C LEU A 54 3.54 -6.70 3.90
N GLU A 55 4.05 -6.18 2.78
CA GLU A 55 5.46 -6.34 2.42
C GLU A 55 6.40 -5.72 3.45
N TYR A 56 6.05 -4.55 4.03
CA TYR A 56 6.82 -3.98 5.14
C TYR A 56 6.78 -4.88 6.38
N LEU A 57 5.61 -5.44 6.71
CA LEU A 57 5.45 -6.34 7.85
C LEU A 57 6.32 -7.60 7.70
N GLU A 58 6.25 -8.25 6.55
CA GLU A 58 6.96 -9.49 6.27
C GLU A 58 8.48 -9.27 6.14
N ALA A 59 8.90 -8.24 5.39
CA ALA A 59 10.31 -7.92 5.25
C ALA A 59 10.97 -7.63 6.62
N GLU A 60 10.35 -6.81 7.46
CA GLU A 60 10.88 -6.53 8.79
C GLU A 60 10.92 -7.78 9.67
N PHE A 61 9.85 -8.58 9.69
CA PHE A 61 9.80 -9.79 10.50
C PHE A 61 10.88 -10.79 10.13
N PHE A 62 11.06 -11.08 8.84
CA PHE A 62 12.07 -12.04 8.36
C PHE A 62 13.49 -11.53 8.50
N LEU A 63 13.75 -10.25 8.17
CA LEU A 63 15.07 -9.64 8.32
C LEU A 63 15.52 -9.65 9.78
N PHE A 64 14.66 -9.23 10.71
CA PHE A 64 14.98 -9.29 12.13
C PHE A 64 15.19 -10.73 12.59
N GLY A 65 14.31 -11.67 12.21
CA GLY A 65 14.43 -13.07 12.59
C GLY A 65 15.78 -13.69 12.19
N ALA A 66 16.20 -13.50 10.94
CA ALA A 66 17.45 -14.07 10.43
C ALA A 66 18.71 -13.29 10.83
N LEU A 67 18.68 -11.95 10.72
CA LEU A 67 19.87 -11.10 10.81
C LEU A 67 19.97 -10.30 12.12
N GLY A 68 18.84 -10.06 12.78
CA GLY A 68 18.74 -9.19 13.96
C GLY A 68 18.63 -7.70 13.67
N HIS A 69 18.44 -7.32 12.40
CA HIS A 69 18.21 -5.94 11.98
C HIS A 69 17.31 -5.92 10.73
N GLY A 70 16.64 -4.80 10.51
CA GLY A 70 15.62 -4.65 9.47
C GLY A 70 16.05 -3.87 8.23
N LEU A 71 15.07 -3.24 7.58
CA LEU A 71 15.27 -2.51 6.32
C LEU A 71 16.24 -1.34 6.47
N ASP A 72 16.39 -0.73 7.64
CA ASP A 72 17.32 0.39 7.85
C ASP A 72 18.78 0.03 7.60
N VAL A 73 19.12 -1.25 7.67
CA VAL A 73 20.46 -1.76 7.35
C VAL A 73 20.50 -2.38 5.95
N VAL A 74 19.51 -3.22 5.62
CA VAL A 74 19.54 -4.02 4.38
C VAL A 74 19.13 -3.22 3.14
N ALA A 75 18.16 -2.31 3.28
CA ALA A 75 17.62 -1.51 2.18
C ALA A 75 17.03 -0.17 2.69
N PRO A 76 17.86 0.73 3.25
CA PRO A 76 17.38 1.92 3.97
C PRO A 76 16.51 2.84 3.12
N ASN A 77 16.78 2.91 1.81
CA ASN A 77 16.00 3.69 0.85
C ASN A 77 14.54 3.22 0.74
N LEU A 78 14.24 1.96 1.07
CA LEU A 78 12.87 1.42 1.02
C LEU A 78 12.03 1.87 2.22
N THR A 79 12.64 2.22 3.35
CA THR A 79 11.91 2.66 4.56
C THR A 79 11.16 3.97 4.35
N GLY A 80 11.61 4.82 3.42
CA GLY A 80 11.08 6.18 3.27
C GLY A 80 11.24 7.06 4.52
N GLY A 81 12.15 6.72 5.44
CA GLY A 81 12.32 7.40 6.72
C GLY A 81 11.27 7.04 7.78
N GLY A 82 10.49 5.97 7.55
CA GLY A 82 9.52 5.47 8.53
C GLY A 82 10.16 4.97 9.83
N PRO A 83 9.43 4.93 10.95
CA PRO A 83 9.96 4.51 12.25
C PRO A 83 10.35 3.03 12.28
N LEU A 84 11.28 2.67 13.17
CA LEU A 84 11.67 1.27 13.42
C LEU A 84 10.50 0.43 13.94
N PRO A 85 10.44 -0.88 13.62
CA PRO A 85 9.45 -1.77 14.21
C PRO A 85 9.69 -1.94 15.72
N ILE A 86 8.61 -2.15 16.45
CA ILE A 86 8.64 -2.40 17.90
C ILE A 86 8.78 -3.90 18.14
N GLY A 87 9.72 -4.28 18.99
CA GLY A 87 9.79 -5.63 19.56
C GLY A 87 10.27 -6.73 18.61
N ALA A 88 10.71 -6.38 17.40
CA ALA A 88 11.37 -7.29 16.48
C ALA A 88 12.73 -7.75 17.04
N LYS A 89 13.06 -9.04 16.90
CA LYS A 89 14.26 -9.64 17.48
C LYS A 89 14.88 -10.69 16.56
N LYS A 90 16.20 -10.89 16.72
CA LYS A 90 16.90 -12.05 16.18
C LYS A 90 16.42 -13.33 16.84
N VAL A 91 16.31 -14.39 16.05
CA VAL A 91 16.03 -15.75 16.55
C VAL A 91 17.27 -16.60 16.40
N GLU A 92 17.50 -17.47 17.39
CA GLU A 92 18.46 -18.56 17.28
C GLU A 92 17.86 -19.66 16.40
N LEU A 93 18.15 -19.54 15.10
CA LEU A 93 17.75 -20.49 14.06
C LEU A 93 18.93 -21.43 13.76
N ASP A 94 18.65 -22.69 13.45
CA ASP A 94 19.65 -23.57 12.85
C ASP A 94 20.03 -23.08 11.45
N ASP A 95 21.18 -23.53 10.93
CA ASP A 95 21.75 -23.01 9.68
C ASP A 95 20.80 -23.12 8.48
N LEU A 96 20.07 -24.24 8.37
CA LEU A 96 19.14 -24.46 7.27
C LEU A 96 17.92 -23.54 7.41
N THR A 97 17.33 -23.48 8.60
CA THR A 97 16.19 -22.60 8.85
C THR A 97 16.56 -21.14 8.67
N ASN A 98 17.75 -20.71 9.12
CA ASN A 98 18.24 -19.35 8.94
C ASN A 98 18.38 -18.98 7.46
N ASP A 99 18.97 -19.88 6.65
CA ASP A 99 19.12 -19.68 5.21
C ASP A 99 17.77 -19.50 4.51
N VAL A 100 16.79 -20.35 4.82
CA VAL A 100 15.43 -20.24 4.26
C VAL A 100 14.74 -18.95 4.68
N ILE A 101 14.78 -18.58 5.96
CA ILE A 101 14.18 -17.33 6.45
C ILE A 101 14.86 -16.11 5.82
N LEU A 102 16.18 -16.16 5.59
CA LEU A 102 16.90 -15.09 4.92
C LEU A 102 16.50 -14.96 3.45
N GLN A 103 16.24 -16.07 2.76
CA GLN A 103 15.69 -16.06 1.40
C GLN A 103 14.30 -15.40 1.35
N PHE A 104 13.41 -15.73 2.29
CA PHE A 104 12.12 -15.04 2.42
C PHE A 104 12.31 -13.55 2.64
N ALA A 105 13.21 -13.17 3.56
CA ALA A 105 13.51 -11.77 3.84
C ALA A 105 13.90 -11.00 2.57
N PHE A 106 14.79 -11.55 1.74
CA PHE A 106 15.21 -10.90 0.50
C PHE A 106 14.14 -10.89 -0.58
N GLN A 107 13.25 -11.88 -0.60
CA GLN A 107 12.09 -11.88 -1.48
C GLN A 107 11.16 -10.71 -1.17
N GLU A 108 10.82 -10.48 0.09
CA GLU A 108 9.93 -9.38 0.49
C GLU A 108 10.58 -8.00 0.28
N VAL A 109 11.90 -7.88 0.45
CA VAL A 109 12.65 -6.68 0.02
C VAL A 109 12.53 -6.46 -1.50
N GLY A 110 12.52 -7.53 -2.29
CA GLY A 110 12.24 -7.49 -3.72
C GLY A 110 10.84 -7.01 -4.05
N HIS A 111 9.82 -7.53 -3.36
CA HIS A 111 8.42 -7.11 -3.52
C HIS A 111 8.21 -5.63 -3.17
N LEU A 112 8.81 -5.14 -2.07
CA LEU A 112 8.83 -3.72 -1.72
C LEU A 112 9.36 -2.85 -2.87
N ARG A 113 10.47 -3.25 -3.50
CA ARG A 113 11.03 -2.53 -4.67
C ARG A 113 10.05 -2.55 -5.84
N ALA A 114 9.44 -3.70 -6.12
CA ALA A 114 8.51 -3.85 -7.22
C ALA A 114 7.28 -2.94 -7.06
N ILE A 115 6.64 -2.94 -5.89
CA ILE A 115 5.47 -2.09 -5.62
C ILE A 115 5.85 -0.61 -5.66
N LYS A 116 6.93 -0.18 -4.98
CA LYS A 116 7.37 1.23 -4.98
C LYS A 116 7.85 1.73 -6.35
N SER A 117 8.07 0.84 -7.32
CA SER A 117 8.33 1.23 -8.72
C SER A 117 7.05 1.61 -9.49
N LYS A 118 5.87 1.24 -8.98
CA LYS A 118 4.57 1.41 -9.64
C LYS A 118 3.67 2.44 -8.97
N VAL A 119 3.84 2.67 -7.66
CA VAL A 119 3.09 3.66 -6.88
C VAL A 119 4.04 4.59 -6.12
N THR A 120 3.57 5.79 -5.82
CA THR A 120 4.27 6.71 -4.90
C THR A 120 4.52 6.01 -3.56
N GLY A 121 3.49 5.29 -3.07
CA GLY A 121 3.53 4.57 -1.81
C GLY A 121 3.69 5.49 -0.61
N PHE A 122 3.98 4.90 0.53
CA PHE A 122 4.19 5.60 1.80
C PHE A 122 5.44 5.08 2.52
N PRO A 123 6.01 5.88 3.44
CA PRO A 123 7.06 5.42 4.35
C PRO A 123 6.61 4.19 5.15
N ARG A 124 7.55 3.32 5.53
CA ARG A 124 7.29 2.17 6.40
C ARG A 124 6.43 2.62 7.61
N PRO A 125 5.27 1.99 7.87
CA PRO A 125 4.45 2.34 9.01
C PRO A 125 5.10 1.84 10.32
N LEU A 126 4.62 2.32 11.47
CA LEU A 126 5.01 1.74 12.75
C LEU A 126 4.42 0.34 12.89
N LEU A 127 5.28 -0.67 12.93
CA LEU A 127 4.89 -2.08 13.04
C LEU A 127 5.11 -2.57 14.48
N ASP A 128 4.13 -3.26 15.06
CA ASP A 128 4.28 -3.95 16.34
C ASP A 128 4.54 -5.45 16.10
N LEU A 129 5.82 -5.79 16.06
CA LEU A 129 6.34 -7.14 15.93
C LEU A 129 6.68 -7.77 17.29
N SER A 130 6.18 -7.20 18.40
CA SER A 130 6.49 -7.72 19.73
C SER A 130 5.85 -9.09 19.99
N SER A 131 6.49 -9.90 20.85
CA SER A 131 5.90 -11.17 21.31
C SER A 131 4.50 -11.00 21.91
N LYS A 132 4.18 -9.84 22.48
CA LYS A 132 2.84 -9.52 23.01
C LYS A 132 1.78 -9.42 21.90
N SER A 133 2.13 -8.84 20.75
CA SER A 133 1.25 -8.75 19.58
C SER A 133 0.91 -10.15 19.05
N PHE A 134 1.94 -10.99 18.88
CA PHE A 134 1.78 -12.39 18.46
C PHE A 134 1.04 -13.25 19.48
N ALA A 135 1.31 -13.08 20.78
CA ALA A 135 0.57 -13.78 21.84
C ALA A 135 -0.92 -13.46 21.75
N LYS A 136 -1.29 -12.17 21.63
CA LYS A 136 -2.69 -11.76 21.49
C LYS A 136 -3.35 -12.37 20.24
N LEU A 137 -2.62 -12.40 19.13
CA LEU A 137 -3.10 -13.02 17.88
C LEU A 137 -3.40 -14.51 18.09
N MET A 138 -2.47 -15.24 18.72
CA MET A 138 -2.65 -16.67 19.00
C MET A 138 -3.77 -16.90 20.02
N ASP A 139 -3.82 -16.13 21.10
CA ASP A 139 -4.88 -16.24 22.10
C ASP A 139 -6.27 -16.09 21.49
N ASN A 140 -6.42 -15.14 20.54
CA ASN A 140 -7.66 -14.96 19.79
C ASN A 140 -7.96 -16.16 18.89
N ALA A 141 -6.96 -16.69 18.18
CA ALA A 141 -7.12 -17.85 17.31
C ALA A 141 -7.54 -19.12 18.10
N PHE A 142 -7.02 -19.28 19.32
CA PHE A 142 -7.37 -20.39 20.21
C PHE A 142 -8.61 -20.11 21.09
N GLY A 143 -9.14 -18.89 21.08
CA GLY A 143 -10.27 -18.46 21.91
C GLY A 143 -9.97 -18.39 23.41
N LYS A 144 -8.69 -18.44 23.82
CA LYS A 144 -8.24 -18.36 25.21
C LYS A 144 -6.75 -17.99 25.29
N PRO A 145 -6.30 -17.40 26.42
CA PRO A 145 -4.88 -17.19 26.66
C PRO A 145 -4.08 -18.49 26.68
N LEU A 146 -2.97 -18.54 25.92
CA LEU A 146 -1.98 -19.61 25.99
C LEU A 146 -1.06 -19.42 27.21
N VAL A 147 -0.63 -20.55 27.80
CA VAL A 147 0.29 -20.57 28.94
C VAL A 147 1.43 -21.56 28.65
N PRO A 148 2.67 -21.09 28.45
CA PRO A 148 3.08 -19.68 28.38
C PRO A 148 2.48 -18.96 27.15
N PRO A 149 2.43 -17.61 27.14
CA PRO A 149 2.03 -16.85 25.96
C PRO A 149 2.90 -17.20 24.75
N PHE A 150 2.32 -17.21 23.55
CA PHE A 150 3.07 -17.51 22.34
C PHE A 150 4.11 -16.40 22.07
N ASP A 151 5.37 -16.80 21.95
CA ASP A 151 6.48 -15.91 21.60
C ASP A 151 7.11 -16.39 20.29
N PRO A 152 7.01 -15.61 19.19
CA PRO A 152 7.56 -16.02 17.89
C PRO A 152 9.09 -16.14 17.93
N TYR A 153 9.77 -15.48 18.88
CA TYR A 153 11.24 -15.46 18.95
C TYR A 153 11.81 -16.53 19.88
N ALA A 154 10.98 -17.36 20.51
CA ALA A 154 11.43 -18.30 21.53
C ALA A 154 12.29 -19.46 21.00
N ASN A 155 12.03 -19.91 19.76
CA ASN A 155 12.77 -20.97 19.09
C ASN A 155 12.37 -21.04 17.60
N SER A 156 13.09 -21.86 16.82
CA SER A 156 12.85 -22.04 15.38
C SER A 156 11.42 -22.48 15.05
N LEU A 157 10.83 -23.40 15.83
CA LEU A 157 9.46 -23.87 15.58
C LEU A 157 8.43 -22.74 15.76
N ASN A 158 8.53 -21.97 16.83
CA ASN A 158 7.65 -20.83 17.05
C ASN A 158 7.80 -19.79 15.94
N PHE A 159 9.02 -19.55 15.47
CA PHE A 159 9.26 -18.59 14.40
C PHE A 159 8.65 -19.06 13.07
N ILE A 160 8.77 -20.34 12.74
CA ILE A 160 8.14 -20.94 11.54
C ILE A 160 6.61 -20.93 11.64
N ILE A 161 6.05 -21.18 12.82
CA ILE A 161 4.60 -21.06 13.02
C ILE A 161 4.16 -19.61 12.81
N ALA A 162 4.90 -18.65 13.36
CA ALA A 162 4.62 -17.23 13.17
C ALA A 162 4.76 -16.80 11.70
N SER A 163 5.76 -17.33 10.98
CA SER A 163 5.94 -17.07 9.55
C SER A 163 4.82 -17.63 8.69
N TYR A 164 4.06 -18.63 9.16
CA TYR A 164 2.89 -19.12 8.44
C TYR A 164 1.65 -18.26 8.71
N VAL A 165 1.57 -17.64 9.89
CA VAL A 165 0.44 -16.79 10.28
C VAL A 165 0.45 -15.46 9.55
N ILE A 166 1.61 -14.82 9.35
CA ILE A 166 1.70 -13.49 8.72
C ILE A 166 1.20 -13.51 7.27
N PRO A 167 1.66 -14.43 6.39
CA PRO A 167 1.18 -14.52 5.02
C PRO A 167 -0.28 -14.95 4.92
N TYR A 168 -0.87 -15.58 5.95
CA TYR A 168 -2.30 -15.92 5.92
C TYR A 168 -3.20 -14.68 6.09
N VAL A 169 -2.76 -13.72 6.92
CA VAL A 169 -3.39 -12.38 7.00
C VAL A 169 -3.14 -11.62 5.70
N GLY A 170 -1.97 -11.81 5.09
CA GLY A 170 -1.66 -11.30 3.75
C GLY A 170 -2.56 -11.88 2.67
N LEU A 171 -2.73 -13.19 2.59
CA LEU A 171 -3.47 -13.95 1.57
C LEU A 171 -4.97 -13.62 1.60
N THR A 172 -5.57 -13.45 2.79
CA THR A 172 -6.97 -13.01 2.91
C THR A 172 -7.17 -11.59 2.37
N GLY A 173 -6.18 -10.70 2.52
CA GLY A 173 -6.17 -9.40 1.87
C GLY A 173 -5.86 -9.46 0.37
N TYR A 174 -4.83 -10.20 -0.02
CA TYR A 174 -4.23 -10.24 -1.36
C TYR A 174 -5.09 -10.99 -2.38
N VAL A 175 -5.68 -12.14 -2.02
CA VAL A 175 -6.63 -12.88 -2.90
C VAL A 175 -7.93 -12.09 -3.10
N GLY A 176 -8.32 -11.28 -2.12
CA GLY A 176 -9.40 -10.30 -2.25
C GLY A 176 -9.03 -9.17 -3.21
N ALA A 177 -7.86 -8.58 -3.01
CA ALA A 177 -7.36 -7.43 -3.76
C ALA A 177 -7.03 -7.74 -5.22
N ASN A 178 -6.38 -8.88 -5.51
CA ASN A 178 -5.95 -9.25 -6.85
C ASN A 178 -7.08 -9.37 -7.87
N ARG A 179 -8.27 -9.82 -7.45
CA ARG A 179 -9.46 -9.88 -8.34
C ARG A 179 -9.95 -8.51 -8.75
N LEU A 180 -9.53 -7.46 -8.05
CA LEU A 180 -9.98 -6.09 -8.25
C LEU A 180 -9.00 -5.25 -9.09
N LEU A 181 -7.81 -5.77 -9.39
CA LEU A 181 -6.81 -5.12 -10.25
C LEU A 181 -7.29 -5.06 -11.71
N GLN A 182 -7.37 -3.86 -12.27
CA GLN A 182 -7.96 -3.60 -13.59
C GLN A 182 -6.91 -3.50 -14.70
N SER A 183 -5.75 -2.89 -14.44
CA SER A 183 -4.71 -2.67 -15.44
C SER A 183 -3.72 -3.84 -15.57
N ALA A 184 -3.17 -4.03 -16.77
CA ALA A 184 -2.15 -5.06 -17.02
C ALA A 184 -0.86 -4.79 -16.22
N THR A 185 -0.43 -3.53 -16.14
CA THR A 185 0.79 -3.11 -15.44
C THR A 185 0.76 -3.43 -13.95
N SER A 186 -0.40 -3.32 -13.29
CA SER A 186 -0.53 -3.67 -11.87
C SER A 186 -0.57 -5.18 -11.65
N ARG A 187 -1.07 -5.94 -12.63
CA ARG A 187 -1.05 -7.42 -12.58
C ARG A 187 0.35 -8.02 -12.76
N GLU A 188 1.29 -7.29 -13.37
CA GLU A 188 2.69 -7.72 -13.49
C GLU A 188 3.44 -7.72 -12.15
N VAL A 189 2.95 -6.96 -11.15
CA VAL A 189 3.48 -6.95 -9.77
C VAL A 189 3.03 -8.21 -9.00
N LYS A 190 2.20 -9.06 -9.61
CA LYS A 190 1.79 -10.33 -9.02
C LYS A 190 3.04 -11.13 -8.64
N PRO A 191 3.24 -11.50 -7.37
CA PRO A 191 4.25 -12.48 -7.02
C PRO A 191 3.95 -13.76 -7.80
N PRO A 192 4.89 -14.27 -8.62
CA PRO A 192 4.69 -15.50 -9.35
C PRO A 192 4.45 -16.60 -8.32
N ASN A 193 3.28 -17.24 -8.38
CA ASN A 193 2.82 -18.36 -7.55
C ASN A 193 3.69 -18.58 -6.30
N GLN A 194 3.34 -17.95 -5.17
CA GLN A 194 3.84 -18.37 -3.87
C GLN A 194 3.55 -19.86 -3.74
N LEU A 195 4.59 -20.67 -3.98
CA LEU A 195 4.61 -22.07 -3.64
C LEU A 195 4.63 -22.08 -2.11
N ILE A 196 3.48 -22.41 -1.55
CA ILE A 196 3.38 -22.95 -0.20
C ILE A 196 3.95 -24.37 -0.26
#